data_AF-A0A352NS29-F1
#
_entry.id   AF-A0A352NS29-F1
#
_cell.length_a   1.000
_cell.length_b   1.000
_cell.length_c   1.000
_cell.angle_alpha   90.00
_cell.angle_beta   90.00
_cell.angle_gamma   90.00
#
_symmetry.space_group_name_H-M   'P 1'
#
loop_
_entity.id
_entity.type
_entity.pdbx_description
1 polymer ?
#
loop_
_entity_poly.entity_id
_entity_poly.type
_entity_poly.pdbx_seq_one_letter_code
_entity_poly.pdbx_strand_id
1 'polypeptide(L)'
;MKFLKKEITTIAILMIIGIFILIHSSPFLSVRSHIFVTGHPFKAFKETIRVNRVKYNRERSKLNKKNTMIYTITGNNLYDRITGNVITNYKVTKILFLYFVKDYSGT
;
A
#
# COMPACT_ATOMS: atom_id res chain seq x y z
N MET A 1 12.59 -2.90 38.41
CA MET A 1 11.86 -3.68 37.36
C MET A 1 10.67 -2.96 36.71
N LYS A 2 9.81 -2.19 37.41
CA LYS A 2 8.67 -1.49 36.77
C LYS A 2 9.09 -0.41 35.76
N PHE A 3 10.14 0.35 36.05
CA PHE A 3 10.69 1.38 35.14
C PHE A 3 11.24 0.78 33.85
N LEU A 4 12.09 -0.25 33.94
CA LEU A 4 12.64 -0.96 32.78
C LEU A 4 11.53 -1.53 31.86
N LYS A 5 10.43 -2.05 32.43
CA LYS A 5 9.26 -2.51 31.66
C LYS A 5 8.55 -1.37 30.93
N LYS A 6 8.44 -0.18 31.54
CA LYS A 6 7.82 1.01 30.94
C LYS A 6 8.67 1.55 29.77
N GLU A 7 9.98 1.59 29.93
CA GLU A 7 10.91 2.04 28.87
C GLU A 7 10.89 1.08 27.66
N ILE A 8 10.98 -0.23 27.90
CA ILE A 8 10.88 -1.24 26.82
C ILE A 8 9.54 -1.14 26.10
N THR A 9 8.44 -0.98 26.84
CA THR A 9 7.11 -0.81 26.25
C THR A 9 7.04 0.46 25.40
N THR A 10 7.64 1.56 25.88
CA THR A 10 7.68 2.84 25.14
C THR A 10 8.46 2.69 23.84
N ILE A 11 9.64 2.05 23.88
CA ILE A 11 10.47 1.78 22.70
C ILE A 11 9.72 0.91 21.69
N ALA A 12 9.03 -0.14 22.15
CA ALA A 12 8.25 -1.00 21.28
C ALA A 12 7.12 -0.25 20.55
N ILE A 13 6.40 0.63 21.27
CA ILE A 13 5.34 1.47 20.67
C ILE A 13 5.93 2.41 19.62
N LEU A 14 7.03 3.09 19.93
CA LEU A 14 7.71 3.99 18.99
C LEU A 14 8.20 3.25 17.75
N MET A 15 8.70 2.02 17.91
CA MET A 15 9.13 1.17 16.80
C MET A 15 7.96 0.81 15.88
N ILE A 16 6.81 0.41 16.44
CA ILE A 16 5.61 0.10 15.66
C ILE A 16 5.12 1.33 14.88
N ILE A 17 5.07 2.48 15.54
CA ILE A 17 4.70 3.75 14.89
C ILE A 17 5.69 4.10 13.77
N GLY A 18 6.99 3.94 14.02
CA GLY A 18 8.04 4.17 13.04
C GLY A 18 7.89 3.28 11.81
N ILE A 19 7.70 1.97 12.01
CA ILE A 19 7.46 1.02 10.92
C ILE A 19 6.19 1.39 10.14
N PHE A 20 5.10 1.73 10.85
CA PHE A 20 3.85 2.16 10.22
C PHE A 20 4.07 3.40 9.33
N ILE A 21 4.75 4.43 9.84
CA ILE A 21 5.05 5.63 9.04
C ILE A 21 5.94 5.28 7.84
N LEU A 22 6.95 4.44 8.04
CA LEU A 22 7.86 4.02 6.97
C LEU A 22 7.09 3.33 5.84
N ILE A 23 6.29 2.31 6.14
CA ILE A 23 5.56 1.58 5.09
C ILE A 23 4.56 2.46 4.33
N HIS A 24 4.05 3.51 4.98
CA HIS A 24 3.12 4.47 4.39
C HIS A 24 3.77 5.75 3.86
N SER A 25 5.11 5.86 3.85
CA SER A 25 5.84 7.09 3.50
C SER A 25 5.85 7.43 2.00
N SER A 26 5.63 6.45 1.14
CA SER A 26 5.58 6.63 -0.31
C SER A 26 4.53 5.72 -0.95
N PRO A 27 3.98 6.09 -2.11
CA PRO A 27 2.98 5.28 -2.78
C PRO A 27 3.53 3.89 -3.15
N PHE A 28 4.78 3.82 -3.61
CA PHE A 28 5.43 2.56 -3.96
C PHE A 28 5.59 1.64 -2.76
N LEU A 29 6.08 2.16 -1.63
CA LEU A 29 6.28 1.36 -0.43
C LEU A 29 4.94 0.90 0.14
N SER A 30 3.92 1.77 0.14
CA SER A 30 2.59 1.41 0.61
C SER A 30 1.97 0.28 -0.22
N VAL A 31 2.16 0.29 -1.55
CA VAL A 31 1.69 -0.79 -2.45
C VAL A 31 2.46 -2.08 -2.18
N ARG A 32 3.80 -2.03 -2.04
CA ARG A 32 4.60 -3.22 -1.70
C ARG A 32 4.19 -3.82 -0.37
N SER A 33 4.01 -3.00 0.67
CA SER A 33 3.57 -3.46 1.98
C SER A 33 2.18 -4.08 1.92
N HIS A 34 1.25 -3.49 1.16
CA HIS A 34 -0.08 -4.07 0.92
C HIS A 34 -0.01 -5.45 0.24
N ILE A 35 0.79 -5.59 -0.82
CA ILE A 35 1.03 -6.88 -1.49
C ILE A 35 1.63 -7.91 -0.51
N PHE A 36 2.56 -7.47 0.33
CA PHE A 36 3.20 -8.33 1.32
C PHE A 36 2.18 -8.90 2.31
N VAL A 37 1.38 -8.03 2.94
CA VAL A 37 0.41 -8.44 3.97
C VAL A 37 -0.81 -9.17 3.40
N THR A 38 -1.14 -8.96 2.12
CA THR A 38 -2.20 -9.71 1.41
C THR A 38 -1.71 -11.08 0.89
N GLY A 39 -0.52 -11.52 1.33
CA GLY A 39 -0.05 -12.88 1.11
C GLY A 39 0.80 -13.08 -0.14
N HIS A 40 1.45 -12.03 -0.64
CA HIS A 40 2.34 -12.12 -1.79
C HIS A 40 3.76 -11.59 -1.49
N PRO A 41 4.41 -12.08 -0.41
CA PRO A 41 5.67 -11.49 0.08
C PRO A 41 6.77 -11.49 -0.97
N PHE A 42 6.98 -12.58 -1.71
CA PHE A 42 8.01 -12.62 -2.77
C PHE A 42 7.73 -11.64 -3.91
N LYS A 43 6.46 -11.47 -4.29
CA LYS A 43 6.07 -10.56 -5.37
C LYS A 43 6.12 -9.10 -4.93
N ALA A 44 5.87 -8.82 -3.65
CA ALA A 44 6.00 -7.48 -3.08
C ALA A 44 7.39 -6.86 -3.30
N PHE A 45 8.45 -7.65 -3.46
CA PHE A 45 9.80 -7.16 -3.74
C PHE A 45 10.20 -7.22 -5.21
N LYS A 46 9.69 -8.19 -5.97
CA LYS A 46 10.09 -8.43 -7.37
C LYS A 46 9.32 -7.59 -8.39
N GLU A 47 8.08 -7.26 -8.08
CA GLU A 47 7.20 -6.67 -9.06
C GLU A 47 7.53 -5.19 -9.34
N THR A 48 7.35 -4.79 -10.59
CA THR A 48 7.51 -3.39 -11.01
C THR A 48 6.17 -2.68 -10.85
N ILE A 49 6.17 -1.58 -10.10
CA ILE A 49 4.98 -0.76 -9.84
C ILE A 49 5.09 0.51 -10.68
N ARG A 50 4.04 0.84 -11.43
CA ARG A 50 3.99 2.05 -12.27
C ARG A 50 2.66 2.78 -12.09
N VAL A 51 2.65 4.09 -12.35
CA VAL A 51 1.40 4.86 -12.36
C VAL A 51 0.56 4.47 -13.58
N ASN A 52 -0.69 4.10 -13.36
CA ASN A 52 -1.64 3.85 -14.45
C ASN A 52 -2.34 5.16 -14.85
N ARG A 53 -1.68 5.93 -15.73
CA ARG A 53 -2.18 7.22 -16.20
C ARG A 53 -3.49 7.11 -16.98
N VAL A 54 -3.69 6.03 -17.73
CA VAL A 54 -4.90 5.82 -18.54
C VAL A 54 -6.13 5.70 -17.65
N LYS A 55 -6.11 4.79 -16.66
CA LYS A 55 -7.22 4.64 -15.70
C LYS A 55 -7.40 5.89 -14.84
N TYR A 56 -6.30 6.50 -14.40
CA TYR A 56 -6.37 7.74 -13.62
C TYR A 56 -7.06 8.87 -14.41
N ASN A 57 -6.73 9.05 -15.69
CA ASN A 57 -7.33 10.10 -16.51
C ASN A 57 -8.83 9.87 -16.75
N ARG A 58 -9.26 8.62 -16.90
CA ARG A 58 -10.68 8.26 -17.07
C ARG A 58 -11.55 8.70 -15.88
N GLU A 59 -11.00 8.68 -14.66
CA GLU A 59 -11.72 8.99 -13.42
C GLU A 59 -11.16 10.23 -12.70
N ARG A 60 -10.41 11.06 -13.41
CA ARG A 60 -9.59 12.14 -12.84
C ARG A 60 -10.36 13.04 -11.88
N SER A 61 -11.58 13.43 -12.25
CA SER A 61 -12.46 14.27 -11.42
C SER A 61 -12.75 13.63 -10.05
N LYS A 62 -13.06 12.33 -10.00
CA LYS A 62 -13.37 11.62 -8.75
C LYS A 62 -12.11 11.36 -7.93
N LEU A 63 -10.99 11.04 -8.58
CA LEU A 63 -9.73 10.69 -7.92
C LEU A 63 -9.03 11.91 -7.32
N ASN A 64 -9.09 13.05 -8.00
CA ASN A 64 -8.50 14.31 -7.51
C ASN A 64 -9.19 14.81 -6.24
N LYS A 65 -10.52 14.73 -6.17
CA LYS A 65 -11.28 15.08 -4.96
C LYS A 65 -10.83 14.29 -3.73
N LYS A 66 -10.25 13.10 -3.93
CA LYS A 66 -9.79 12.20 -2.88
C LYS A 66 -8.27 12.12 -2.79
N ASN A 67 -7.52 13.00 -3.45
CA ASN A 67 -6.05 12.96 -3.51
C ASN A 67 -5.51 11.54 -3.81
N THR A 68 -6.10 10.90 -4.81
CA THR A 68 -5.89 9.49 -5.12
C THR A 68 -5.25 9.31 -6.49
N MET A 69 -4.30 8.36 -6.59
CA MET A 69 -3.71 7.91 -7.84
C MET A 69 -3.91 6.40 -8.03
N ILE A 70 -3.86 5.95 -9.28
CA ILE A 70 -3.94 4.52 -9.63
C ILE A 70 -2.55 4.03 -10.02
N TYR A 71 -2.13 2.93 -9.42
CA TYR A 71 -0.90 2.22 -9.72
C TYR A 71 -1.23 0.86 -10.30
N THR A 72 -0.40 0.39 -11.22
CA THR A 72 -0.48 -0.94 -11.81
C THR A 72 0.80 -1.69 -11.51
N ILE A 73 0.68 -3.00 -11.37
CA ILE A 73 1.82 -3.90 -11.35
C ILE A 73 2.02 -4.46 -12.75
N THR A 74 3.29 -4.55 -13.16
CA THR A 74 3.70 -5.18 -14.41
C THR A 74 4.61 -6.35 -14.09
N GLY A 75 4.21 -7.54 -14.54
CA GLY A 75 4.90 -8.80 -14.26
C GLY A 75 3.88 -9.93 -14.11
N ASN A 76 4.04 -10.75 -13.06
CA ASN A 76 3.18 -11.92 -12.86
C ASN A 76 1.83 -11.54 -12.24
N ASN A 77 0.76 -12.23 -12.65
CA ASN A 77 -0.56 -12.06 -12.07
C ASN A 77 -0.52 -12.27 -10.54
N LEU A 78 -1.05 -11.31 -9.79
CA LEU A 78 -1.40 -11.49 -8.38
C LEU A 78 -2.83 -11.97 -8.30
N TYR A 79 -3.10 -12.91 -7.41
CA TYR A 79 -4.44 -13.45 -7.23
C TYR A 79 -4.88 -13.17 -5.81
N ASP A 80 -6.04 -12.55 -5.65
CA ASP A 80 -6.66 -12.45 -4.34
C ASP A 80 -6.80 -13.86 -3.75
N ARG A 81 -6.25 -14.07 -2.54
CA ARG A 81 -6.28 -15.39 -1.89
C ARG A 81 -7.68 -15.83 -1.49
N ILE A 82 -8.61 -14.90 -1.34
CA ILE A 82 -10.00 -15.16 -0.95
C ILE A 82 -10.85 -15.35 -2.20
N THR A 83 -10.77 -14.42 -3.16
CA THR A 83 -11.67 -14.43 -4.33
C THR A 83 -11.11 -15.13 -5.56
N GLY A 84 -9.80 -15.39 -5.60
CA GLY A 84 -9.11 -15.95 -6.78
C GLY A 84 -8.98 -14.97 -7.94
N ASN A 85 -9.47 -13.74 -7.81
CA ASN A 85 -9.45 -12.75 -8.89
C ASN A 85 -8.05 -12.16 -9.09
N VAL A 86 -7.75 -11.80 -10.34
CA VAL A 86 -6.48 -11.15 -10.67
C VAL A 86 -6.47 -9.71 -10.14
N ILE A 87 -5.50 -9.37 -9.30
CA ILE A 87 -5.23 -8.02 -8.83
C ILE A 87 -4.11 -7.42 -9.68
N THR A 88 -4.46 -6.45 -10.52
CA THR A 88 -3.48 -5.75 -11.39
C THR A 88 -3.29 -4.30 -11.02
N ASN A 89 -4.29 -3.67 -10.38
CA ASN A 89 -4.27 -2.25 -10.08
C ASN A 89 -4.55 -1.99 -8.60
N TYR A 90 -4.01 -0.87 -8.13
CA TYR A 90 -4.10 -0.40 -6.76
C TYR A 90 -4.49 1.06 -6.74
N LYS A 91 -5.41 1.39 -5.86
CA LYS A 91 -5.82 2.75 -5.58
C LYS A 91 -5.04 3.26 -4.38
N VAL A 92 -4.23 4.30 -4.58
CA VAL A 92 -3.38 4.87 -3.52
C VAL A 92 -3.87 6.26 -3.17
N THR A 93 -4.38 6.42 -1.95
CA THR A 93 -4.96 7.66 -1.42
C THR A 93 -3.97 8.31 -0.47
N LYS A 94 -3.61 9.57 -0.73
CA LYS A 94 -2.74 10.33 0.16
C LYS A 94 -3.57 11.09 1.19
N ILE A 95 -3.35 10.78 2.46
CA ILE A 95 -3.95 11.47 3.61
C ILE A 95 -2.80 12.06 4.43
N LEU A 96 -2.77 13.40 4.54
CA LEU A 96 -1.65 14.12 5.12
C LEU A 96 -0.33 13.74 4.40
N PHE A 97 0.65 13.18 5.12
CA PHE A 97 1.92 12.70 4.56
C PHE A 97 1.97 11.18 4.31
N LEU A 98 0.88 10.46 4.58
CA LEU A 98 0.80 9.00 4.48
C LEU A 98 0.03 8.55 3.23
N TYR A 99 0.39 7.38 2.69
CA TYR A 99 -0.21 6.77 1.50
C TYR A 99 -0.93 5.48 1.86
N PHE A 100 -2.23 5.40 1.59
CA PHE A 100 -3.08 4.24 1.90
C PHE A 100 -3.53 3.52 0.64
N VAL A 101 -3.53 2.19 0.67
CA VAL A 101 -3.76 1.35 -0.51
C VAL A 101 -5.05 0.56 -0.39
N LYS A 102 -5.75 0.41 -1.52
CA LYS A 102 -6.85 -0.54 -1.72
C LYS A 102 -6.70 -1.23 -3.06
N ASP A 103 -7.14 -2.48 -3.15
CA ASP A 103 -7.23 -3.20 -4.41
C ASP A 103 -8.19 -2.48 -5.36
N TYR A 104 -7.84 -2.44 -6.65
CA TYR A 104 -8.62 -1.74 -7.66
C TYR A 104 -8.89 -2.66 -8.85
N SER A 105 -10.12 -3.12 -8.96
CA SER A 105 -10.62 -3.92 -10.08
C SER A 105 -11.30 -3.09 -11.18
N GLY A 106 -11.32 -1.76 -11.05
CA GLY A 106 -12.21 -0.88 -11.83
C GLY A 106 -12.28 -1.15 -13.34
N THR A 107 -13.52 -1.05 -13.84
CA THR A 107 -13.99 -1.22 -15.22
C THR A 107 -13.61 -0.07 -16.16
#